data_AF-A0A5E3X3X7-F1
#
_entry.id   AF-A0A5E3X3X7-F1
#
_cell.length_a   1.000
_cell.length_b   1.000
_cell.length_c   1.000
_cell.angle_alpha   90.00
_cell.angle_beta   90.00
_cell.angle_gamma   90.00
#
_symmetry.space_group_name_H-M   'P 1'
#
loop_
_entity.id
_entity.type
_entity.pdbx_description
1 polymer ?
#
loop_
_entity_poly.entity_id
_entity_poly.type
_entity_poly.pdbx_seq_one_letter_code
_entity_poly.pdbx_strand_id
1 'polypeptide(L)'
;MTTIYDFPTETLLHVFMYLAAAWPAGRFNDITKRSGLGWVNATHVCRHWRGILLRFGGIWSLWATSFHNINAFNTFLLRSGATAPWIDLDLLYANAGPRRITQDMLNTILATEVLSRAQGLVSSKRYQTQWPLSRHLQVALRTVVFYNVQRVDIYISSSTPLNGEMNAPQLHALSIRSDAAHGSHCPVSVGFLVYIFKNSTRLQELRIRRCINTTTMTQFDDNEVRLPRPLAVIDVSCHSEQFLPVLHAFFNLKSSNTVTIELYAPRDLRDALTSAIDHVGLQRNAAQALDIRYEREQVFQRSHSIRDTFFVLCIVFPTGYTIKLRMGDRSTNWSWKMFVDDFPCAEIRDLSLTNNSDFDNSPDHYRPYDLITALSGLHTLTVADRPHIELLRSVPRVAPVDVLTVDVHGGTNLADLAEVWHWLRKRGTKPSSMMLCLTGRLCGLGPDEEYCYLEGPTMAALSLYATIIDYRVTSNGGFPGQYQF
;
A
#
# COMPACT_ATOMS: atom_id res chain seq x y z
N MET A 1 -46.92 -5.39 -20.03
CA MET A 1 -45.54 -4.98 -20.34
C MET A 1 -45.19 -3.88 -19.36
N THR A 2 -44.25 -4.12 -18.45
CA THR A 2 -43.71 -3.06 -17.59
C THR A 2 -42.84 -2.16 -18.44
N THR A 3 -43.15 -0.87 -18.46
CA THR A 3 -42.31 0.11 -19.15
C THR A 3 -41.17 0.52 -18.23
N ILE A 4 -40.07 1.02 -18.79
CA ILE A 4 -38.91 1.51 -18.00
C ILE A 4 -39.29 2.66 -17.03
N TYR A 5 -40.48 3.25 -17.20
CA TYR A 5 -41.05 4.29 -16.35
C TYR A 5 -41.67 3.75 -15.06
N ASP A 6 -41.91 2.43 -14.98
CA ASP A 6 -42.61 1.79 -13.86
C ASP A 6 -41.64 1.20 -12.81
N PHE A 7 -40.33 1.42 -12.97
CA PHE A 7 -39.36 0.92 -11.98
C PHE A 7 -39.54 1.62 -10.63
N PRO A 8 -39.46 0.88 -9.50
CA PRO A 8 -39.45 1.47 -8.17
C PRO A 8 -38.35 2.53 -8.01
N THR A 9 -38.60 3.53 -7.17
CA THR A 9 -37.67 4.65 -6.96
C THR A 9 -36.32 4.14 -6.47
N GLU A 10 -36.32 3.19 -5.56
CA GLU A 10 -35.13 2.57 -4.97
C GLU A 10 -34.28 1.88 -6.05
N THR A 11 -34.91 1.12 -6.95
CA THR A 11 -34.23 0.47 -8.08
C THR A 11 -33.61 1.51 -9.00
N LEU A 12 -34.33 2.58 -9.34
CA LEU A 12 -33.79 3.67 -10.17
C LEU A 12 -32.63 4.39 -9.48
N LEU A 13 -32.69 4.61 -8.17
CA LEU A 13 -31.57 5.19 -7.41
C LEU A 13 -30.31 4.33 -7.48
N HIS A 14 -30.43 3.00 -7.33
CA HIS A 14 -29.32 2.09 -7.52
C HIS A 14 -28.76 2.18 -8.95
N VAL A 15 -29.62 2.15 -9.96
CA VAL A 15 -29.23 2.32 -11.37
C VAL A 15 -28.48 3.64 -11.57
N PHE A 16 -28.95 4.75 -10.99
CA PHE A 16 -28.29 6.04 -11.11
C PHE A 16 -26.93 6.10 -10.42
N MET A 17 -26.77 5.43 -9.28
CA MET A 17 -25.47 5.32 -8.61
C MET A 17 -24.47 4.53 -9.46
N TYR A 18 -24.90 3.39 -10.04
CA TYR A 18 -24.07 2.63 -10.99
C TYR A 18 -23.77 3.44 -12.26
N LEU A 19 -24.77 4.16 -12.79
CA LEU A 19 -24.62 5.01 -13.97
C LEU A 19 -23.62 6.15 -13.71
N ALA A 20 -23.63 6.75 -12.52
CA ALA A 20 -22.69 7.81 -12.17
C ALA A 20 -21.24 7.30 -12.07
N ALA A 21 -21.04 6.08 -11.59
CA ALA A 21 -19.73 5.44 -11.57
C ALA A 21 -19.26 5.06 -12.98
N ALA A 22 -20.13 4.48 -13.81
CA ALA A 22 -19.79 4.04 -15.16
C ALA A 22 -19.68 5.20 -16.17
N TRP A 23 -20.48 6.26 -15.99
CA TRP A 23 -20.56 7.42 -16.86
C TRP A 23 -20.51 8.73 -16.06
N PRO A 24 -19.34 9.09 -15.50
CA PRO A 24 -19.19 10.22 -14.60
C PRO A 24 -19.46 11.55 -15.31
N ALA A 25 -20.08 12.47 -14.58
CA ALA A 25 -20.29 13.84 -15.05
C ALA A 25 -18.98 14.62 -15.10
N GLY A 26 -18.88 15.59 -16.02
CA GLY A 26 -17.79 16.55 -16.10
C GLY A 26 -16.53 16.08 -16.83
N ARG A 27 -16.41 14.78 -17.15
CA ARG A 27 -15.25 14.20 -17.86
C ARG A 27 -14.93 15.00 -19.13
N PHE A 28 -13.71 15.51 -19.21
CA PHE A 28 -13.24 16.24 -20.39
C PHE A 28 -12.98 15.27 -21.55
N ASN A 29 -13.51 15.61 -22.72
CA ASN A 29 -13.27 14.88 -23.95
C ASN A 29 -12.27 15.68 -24.80
N ASP A 30 -11.07 15.12 -24.99
CA ASP A 30 -9.98 15.79 -25.71
C ASP A 30 -10.25 16.02 -27.19
N ILE A 31 -11.13 15.23 -27.81
CA ILE A 31 -11.47 15.36 -29.24
C ILE A 31 -12.43 16.54 -29.43
N THR A 32 -13.50 16.57 -28.64
CA THR A 32 -14.54 17.61 -28.73
C THR A 32 -14.20 18.89 -27.97
N LYS A 33 -13.14 18.85 -27.14
CA LYS A 33 -12.74 19.92 -26.21
C LYS A 33 -13.88 20.37 -25.29
N ARG A 34 -14.78 19.45 -24.93
CA ARG A 34 -15.97 19.71 -24.09
C ARG A 34 -16.02 18.73 -22.91
N SER A 35 -16.61 19.18 -21.81
CA SER A 35 -16.98 18.30 -20.69
C SER A 35 -18.30 17.61 -21.00
N GLY A 36 -18.33 16.28 -20.88
CA GLY A 36 -19.57 15.51 -20.96
C GLY A 36 -20.45 15.73 -19.73
N LEU A 37 -21.77 15.71 -19.92
CA LEU A 37 -22.73 15.77 -18.81
C LEU A 37 -22.82 14.44 -18.03
N GLY A 38 -22.40 13.32 -18.64
CA GLY A 38 -22.42 12.01 -17.99
C GLY A 38 -23.83 11.60 -17.53
N TRP A 39 -23.92 11.01 -16.34
CA TRP A 39 -25.16 10.63 -15.70
C TRP A 39 -26.19 11.77 -15.57
N VAL A 40 -25.78 13.05 -15.62
CA VAL A 40 -26.73 14.18 -15.61
C VAL A 40 -27.70 14.11 -16.80
N ASN A 41 -27.30 13.50 -17.92
CA ASN A 41 -28.19 13.24 -19.05
C ASN A 41 -29.39 12.35 -18.68
N ALA A 42 -29.29 11.50 -17.66
CA ALA A 42 -30.42 10.69 -17.17
C ALA A 42 -31.58 11.56 -16.65
N THR A 43 -31.30 12.81 -16.23
CA THR A 43 -32.33 13.79 -15.85
C THR A 43 -33.16 14.32 -17.02
N HIS A 44 -32.83 13.92 -18.25
CA HIS A 44 -33.51 14.29 -19.48
C HIS A 44 -34.24 13.13 -20.16
N VAL A 45 -34.16 11.90 -19.61
CA VAL A 45 -34.83 10.72 -20.19
C VAL A 45 -36.35 10.84 -20.11
N CYS A 46 -36.89 11.15 -18.93
CA CYS A 46 -38.32 11.41 -18.73
C CYS A 46 -38.58 12.22 -17.46
N ARG A 47 -39.83 12.69 -17.29
CA ARG A 47 -40.25 13.48 -16.11
C ARG A 47 -40.07 12.71 -14.80
N HIS A 48 -40.32 11.39 -14.80
CA HIS A 48 -40.20 10.56 -13.61
C HIS A 48 -38.75 10.45 -13.13
N TRP A 49 -37.82 10.07 -14.02
CA TRP A 49 -36.38 9.98 -13.73
C TRP A 49 -35.80 11.32 -13.28
N ARG A 50 -36.19 12.41 -13.98
CA ARG A 50 -35.84 13.77 -13.59
C ARG A 50 -36.30 14.10 -12.18
N GLY A 51 -37.55 13.78 -11.85
CA GLY A 51 -38.14 14.03 -10.54
C GLY A 51 -37.40 13.31 -9.42
N ILE A 52 -37.03 12.03 -9.65
CA ILE A 52 -36.24 11.24 -8.69
C ILE A 52 -34.83 11.83 -8.52
N LEU A 53 -34.08 12.00 -9.62
CA LEU A 53 -32.70 12.48 -9.56
C LEU A 53 -32.57 13.88 -8.95
N LEU A 54 -33.48 14.80 -9.26
CA LEU A 54 -33.45 16.16 -8.70
C LEU A 54 -33.77 16.19 -7.19
N ARG A 55 -34.49 15.19 -6.67
CA ARG A 55 -34.80 15.08 -5.24
C ARG A 55 -33.74 14.29 -4.46
N PHE A 56 -32.97 13.45 -5.13
CA PHE A 56 -31.94 12.65 -4.50
C PHE A 56 -30.63 13.42 -4.35
N GLY A 57 -30.50 14.17 -3.25
CA GLY A 57 -29.32 15.00 -2.97
C GLY A 57 -27.99 14.24 -2.92
N GLY A 58 -28.01 12.94 -2.57
CA GLY A 58 -26.80 12.12 -2.41
C GLY A 58 -25.94 12.01 -3.67
N ILE A 59 -26.54 11.84 -4.85
CA ILE A 59 -25.77 11.79 -6.10
C ILE A 59 -25.13 13.15 -6.44
N TRP A 60 -25.81 14.25 -6.15
CA TRP A 60 -25.26 15.60 -6.35
C TRP A 60 -24.14 15.90 -5.34
N SER A 61 -24.25 15.41 -4.11
CA SER A 61 -23.25 15.60 -3.06
C SER A 61 -21.99 14.80 -3.32
N LEU A 62 -22.12 13.54 -3.75
CA LEU A 62 -21.00 12.63 -3.99
C LEU A 62 -20.12 13.08 -5.17
N TRP A 63 -20.74 13.69 -6.18
CA TRP A 63 -20.09 14.10 -7.42
C TRP A 63 -19.93 15.63 -7.51
N ALA A 64 -19.93 16.34 -6.37
CA ALA A 64 -19.93 17.80 -6.33
C ALA A 64 -18.75 18.42 -7.12
N THR A 65 -17.57 17.82 -7.03
CA THR A 65 -16.34 18.28 -7.67
C THR A 65 -16.14 17.74 -9.10
N SER A 66 -17.15 17.14 -9.71
CA SER A 66 -17.05 16.55 -11.05
C SER A 66 -16.71 17.55 -12.17
N PHE A 67 -17.13 18.81 -12.06
CA PHE A 67 -16.96 19.80 -13.12
C PHE A 67 -15.88 20.83 -12.77
N HIS A 68 -15.00 21.08 -13.73
CA HIS A 68 -14.12 22.26 -13.73
C HIS A 68 -14.90 23.53 -14.14
N ASN A 69 -15.87 23.91 -13.31
CA ASN A 69 -16.70 25.12 -13.49
C ASN A 69 -17.40 25.49 -12.17
N ILE A 70 -17.22 26.74 -11.72
CA ILE A 70 -17.77 27.24 -10.45
C ILE A 70 -19.31 27.20 -10.42
N ASN A 71 -19.98 27.57 -11.52
CA ASN A 71 -21.44 27.56 -11.58
C ASN A 71 -22.01 26.14 -11.51
N ALA A 72 -21.34 25.19 -12.17
CA ALA A 72 -21.70 23.78 -12.07
C ALA A 72 -21.49 23.25 -10.64
N PHE A 73 -20.35 23.55 -10.01
CA PHE A 73 -20.08 23.21 -8.62
C PHE A 73 -21.16 23.75 -7.67
N ASN A 74 -21.48 25.05 -7.76
CA ASN A 74 -22.53 25.68 -6.97
C ASN A 74 -23.92 25.07 -7.24
N THR A 75 -24.19 24.67 -8.48
CA THR A 75 -25.44 23.96 -8.82
C THR A 75 -25.50 22.59 -8.15
N PHE A 76 -24.38 21.85 -8.10
CA PHE A 76 -24.32 20.56 -7.41
C PHE A 76 -24.50 20.73 -5.91
N LEU A 77 -23.83 21.70 -5.29
CA LEU A 77 -24.01 22.04 -3.87
C LEU A 77 -25.44 22.47 -3.54
N LEU A 78 -26.08 23.24 -4.42
CA LEU A 78 -27.48 23.63 -4.23
C LEU A 78 -28.40 22.40 -4.29
N ARG A 79 -28.17 21.51 -5.27
CA ARG A 79 -28.99 20.30 -5.47
C ARG A 79 -28.73 19.21 -4.44
N SER A 80 -27.56 19.19 -3.79
CA SER A 80 -27.30 18.27 -2.69
C SER A 80 -28.17 18.57 -1.46
N GLY A 81 -28.70 19.81 -1.37
CA GLY A 81 -29.56 20.25 -0.28
C GLY A 81 -28.84 20.14 1.06
N ALA A 82 -29.43 19.41 2.01
CA ALA A 82 -28.82 19.14 3.31
C ALA A 82 -27.74 18.04 3.27
N THR A 83 -27.61 17.31 2.17
CA THR A 83 -26.65 16.20 2.06
C THR A 83 -25.23 16.75 2.03
N ALA A 84 -24.38 16.23 2.92
CA ALA A 84 -22.99 16.62 3.04
C ALA A 84 -22.22 16.27 1.74
N PRO A 85 -21.49 17.22 1.13
CA PRO A 85 -20.77 16.98 -0.11
C PRO A 85 -19.52 16.13 0.13
N TRP A 86 -19.16 15.37 -0.90
CA TRP A 86 -17.87 14.69 -1.00
C TRP A 86 -16.94 15.56 -1.84
N ILE A 87 -15.86 16.05 -1.21
CA ILE A 87 -14.89 16.93 -1.87
C ILE A 87 -13.74 16.07 -2.39
N ASP A 88 -13.85 15.65 -3.64
CA ASP A 88 -12.83 14.87 -4.33
C ASP A 88 -12.06 15.74 -5.32
N LEU A 89 -10.85 16.15 -4.93
CA LEU A 89 -9.99 16.96 -5.79
C LEU A 89 -9.39 16.12 -6.91
N ASP A 90 -9.16 14.81 -6.71
CA ASP A 90 -8.62 13.94 -7.77
C ASP A 90 -9.59 13.82 -8.94
N LEU A 91 -10.88 13.66 -8.63
CA LEU A 91 -11.94 13.66 -9.62
C LEU A 91 -11.98 14.98 -10.41
N LEU A 92 -11.86 16.12 -9.71
CA LEU A 92 -11.82 17.43 -10.34
C LEU A 92 -10.65 17.54 -11.33
N TYR A 93 -9.45 17.11 -10.93
CA TYR A 93 -8.27 17.13 -11.79
C TYR A 93 -8.41 16.17 -12.98
N ALA A 94 -8.86 14.95 -12.73
CA ALA A 94 -9.11 13.96 -13.79
C ALA A 94 -10.10 14.50 -14.83
N ASN A 95 -11.13 15.22 -14.39
CA ASN A 95 -12.15 15.79 -15.27
C ASN A 95 -11.79 17.16 -15.87
N ALA A 96 -10.77 17.86 -15.34
CA ALA A 96 -10.28 19.09 -15.94
C ALA A 96 -9.58 18.82 -17.29
N GLY A 97 -8.96 17.64 -17.44
CA GLY A 97 -8.17 17.28 -18.61
C GLY A 97 -6.92 18.18 -18.71
N PRO A 98 -6.63 18.79 -19.88
CA PRO A 98 -5.51 19.72 -20.03
C PRO A 98 -5.77 21.12 -19.44
N ARG A 99 -6.99 21.38 -18.94
CA ARG A 99 -7.35 22.71 -18.40
C ARG A 99 -6.71 22.92 -17.04
N ARG A 100 -6.21 24.13 -16.82
CA ARG A 100 -5.64 24.54 -15.53
C ARG A 100 -6.76 24.83 -14.54
N ILE A 101 -6.67 24.25 -13.35
CA ILE A 101 -7.58 24.58 -12.25
C ILE A 101 -7.28 25.99 -11.76
N THR A 102 -8.27 26.87 -11.85
CA THR A 102 -8.11 28.26 -11.42
C THR A 102 -8.09 28.37 -9.90
N GLN A 103 -7.41 29.38 -9.38
CA GLN A 103 -7.38 29.65 -7.95
C GLN A 103 -8.79 29.94 -7.40
N ASP A 104 -9.64 30.61 -8.18
CA ASP A 104 -11.03 30.88 -7.79
C ASP A 104 -11.85 29.60 -7.61
N MET A 105 -11.64 28.59 -8.47
CA MET A 105 -12.28 27.29 -8.33
C MET A 105 -11.85 26.62 -7.01
N LEU A 106 -10.54 26.61 -6.73
CA LEU A 106 -10.02 26.04 -5.48
C LEU A 106 -10.53 26.79 -4.25
N ASN A 107 -10.53 28.13 -4.27
CA ASN A 107 -11.06 28.95 -3.19
C ASN A 107 -12.55 28.68 -2.96
N THR A 108 -13.32 28.48 -4.03
CA THR A 108 -14.74 28.15 -3.94
C THR A 108 -14.96 26.77 -3.31
N ILE A 109 -14.20 25.76 -3.74
CA ILE A 109 -14.32 24.38 -3.22
C ILE A 109 -13.85 24.29 -1.76
N LEU A 110 -12.76 24.99 -1.42
CA LEU A 110 -12.13 24.97 -0.10
C LEU A 110 -12.67 26.06 0.83
N ALA A 111 -13.76 26.72 0.46
CA ALA A 111 -14.42 27.70 1.31
C ALA A 111 -14.90 27.03 2.62
N THR A 112 -14.82 27.78 3.73
CA THR A 112 -15.17 27.29 5.07
C THR A 112 -16.61 26.75 5.13
N GLU A 113 -17.55 27.40 4.45
CA GLU A 113 -18.97 27.03 4.41
C GLU A 113 -19.20 25.68 3.71
N VAL A 114 -18.37 25.38 2.71
CA VAL A 114 -18.42 24.10 1.98
C VAL A 114 -17.77 23.01 2.83
N LEU A 115 -16.56 23.25 3.32
CA LEU A 115 -15.77 22.26 4.05
C LEU A 115 -16.36 21.89 5.41
N SER A 116 -16.94 22.85 6.14
CA SER A 116 -17.61 22.58 7.43
C SER A 116 -18.79 21.62 7.30
N ARG A 117 -19.40 21.54 6.10
CA ARG A 117 -20.51 20.64 5.78
C ARG A 117 -20.06 19.35 5.11
N ALA A 118 -18.81 19.24 4.67
CA ALA A 118 -18.32 18.11 3.88
C ALA A 118 -18.35 16.79 4.67
N GLN A 119 -18.60 15.68 3.97
CA GLN A 119 -18.55 14.32 4.53
C GLN A 119 -17.19 13.65 4.28
N GLY A 120 -16.54 13.99 3.18
CA GLY A 120 -15.26 13.41 2.79
C GLY A 120 -14.39 14.41 2.06
N LEU A 121 -13.07 14.25 2.22
CA LEU A 121 -12.05 15.09 1.60
C LEU A 121 -10.96 14.20 1.01
N VAL A 122 -10.81 14.24 -0.31
CA VAL A 122 -9.86 13.38 -1.06
C VAL A 122 -8.94 14.22 -1.93
N SER A 123 -7.64 13.96 -1.85
CA SER A 123 -6.60 14.54 -2.72
C SER A 123 -5.38 13.63 -2.80
N SER A 124 -5.02 13.12 -3.98
CA SER A 124 -3.88 12.23 -4.20
C SER A 124 -2.68 12.89 -4.88
N LYS A 125 -1.55 12.19 -4.86
CA LYS A 125 -0.29 12.60 -5.51
C LYS A 125 -0.39 12.83 -7.02
N ARG A 126 -1.26 12.10 -7.73
CA ARG A 126 -1.25 12.00 -9.21
C ARG A 126 -1.31 13.38 -9.87
N TYR A 127 -1.92 14.35 -9.22
CA TYR A 127 -2.14 15.70 -9.75
C TYR A 127 -1.38 16.81 -8.99
N GLN A 128 -0.63 16.47 -7.95
CA GLN A 128 0.09 17.47 -7.13
C GLN A 128 1.41 17.95 -7.71
N THR A 129 2.06 17.17 -8.59
CA THR A 129 3.28 17.64 -9.28
C THR A 129 3.04 18.88 -10.12
N GLN A 130 1.77 19.20 -10.42
CA GLN A 130 1.40 20.31 -11.26
C GLN A 130 0.97 21.57 -10.48
N TRP A 131 0.59 21.50 -9.19
CA TRP A 131 -0.06 22.65 -8.51
C TRP A 131 0.13 22.76 -6.99
N PRO A 132 0.19 24.00 -6.44
CA PRO A 132 0.31 24.27 -5.00
C PRO A 132 -1.04 24.18 -4.26
N LEU A 133 -1.81 23.10 -4.49
CA LEU A 133 -3.01 22.77 -3.71
C LEU A 133 -2.77 22.79 -2.21
N SER A 134 -1.55 22.40 -1.82
CA SER A 134 -1.18 22.16 -0.45
C SER A 134 -1.34 23.39 0.44
N ARG A 135 -1.12 24.62 -0.05
CA ARG A 135 -1.23 25.81 0.80
C ARG A 135 -2.67 26.10 1.24
N HIS A 136 -3.63 26.13 0.31
CA HIS A 136 -5.03 26.43 0.62
C HIS A 136 -5.65 25.31 1.45
N LEU A 137 -5.37 24.06 1.07
CA LEU A 137 -5.84 22.90 1.82
C LEU A 137 -5.29 22.92 3.26
N GLN A 138 -4.03 23.29 3.46
CA GLN A 138 -3.44 23.38 4.81
C GLN A 138 -4.08 24.44 5.67
N VAL A 139 -4.34 25.62 5.12
CA VAL A 139 -5.04 26.67 5.85
C VAL A 139 -6.42 26.15 6.25
N ALA A 140 -7.17 25.59 5.30
CA ALA A 140 -8.50 25.06 5.55
C ALA A 140 -8.53 23.94 6.60
N LEU A 141 -7.58 22.99 6.55
CA LEU A 141 -7.46 21.91 7.54
C LEU A 141 -7.27 22.41 8.97
N ARG A 142 -6.73 23.63 9.15
CA ARG A 142 -6.46 24.23 10.45
C ARG A 142 -7.57 25.18 10.92
N THR A 143 -8.18 25.90 9.99
CA THR A 143 -9.13 26.98 10.31
C THR A 143 -10.58 26.51 10.32
N VAL A 144 -10.90 25.41 9.66
CA VAL A 144 -12.27 24.90 9.54
C VAL A 144 -12.54 23.82 10.60
N VAL A 145 -13.70 23.92 11.24
CA VAL A 145 -14.25 22.82 12.06
C VAL A 145 -15.06 21.89 11.17
N PHE A 146 -14.62 20.63 11.07
CA PHE A 146 -15.18 19.63 10.19
C PHE A 146 -16.23 18.78 10.90
N TYR A 147 -17.44 19.34 11.09
CA TYR A 147 -18.50 18.69 11.86
C TYR A 147 -18.97 17.35 11.29
N ASN A 148 -18.95 17.20 9.97
CA ASN A 148 -19.51 16.02 9.29
C ASN A 148 -18.47 15.14 8.59
N VAL A 149 -17.19 15.53 8.60
CA VAL A 149 -16.17 14.78 7.85
C VAL A 149 -15.92 13.44 8.53
N GLN A 150 -16.20 12.38 7.78
CA GLN A 150 -15.99 10.99 8.18
C GLN A 150 -14.72 10.41 7.57
N ARG A 151 -14.28 10.92 6.41
CA ARG A 151 -13.08 10.41 5.72
C ARG A 151 -12.20 11.55 5.23
N VAL A 152 -10.91 11.47 5.55
CA VAL A 152 -9.87 12.34 5.01
C VAL A 152 -8.84 11.44 4.35
N ASP A 153 -8.63 11.58 3.04
CA ASP A 153 -7.57 10.89 2.30
C ASP A 153 -6.78 11.90 1.47
N ILE A 154 -5.72 12.42 2.06
CA ILE A 154 -4.98 13.55 1.51
C ILE A 154 -3.51 13.21 1.30
N TYR A 155 -2.95 13.78 0.25
CA TYR A 155 -1.53 13.86 0.05
C TYR A 155 -1.07 15.28 0.40
N ILE A 156 0.07 15.39 1.06
CA ILE A 156 0.67 16.65 1.48
C ILE A 156 2.11 16.68 0.98
N SER A 157 2.45 17.70 0.18
CA SER A 157 3.85 17.88 -0.23
C SER A 157 4.74 18.21 0.97
N SER A 158 5.91 17.58 1.01
CA SER A 158 7.03 17.88 1.94
C SER A 158 7.44 19.35 1.94
N SER A 159 7.17 20.06 0.84
CA SER A 159 7.45 21.50 0.74
C SER A 159 6.49 22.39 1.53
N THR A 160 5.45 21.82 2.11
CA THR A 160 4.35 22.55 2.74
C THR A 160 4.00 21.88 4.07
N PRO A 161 4.56 22.36 5.19
CA PRO A 161 4.36 21.74 6.49
C PRO A 161 2.92 21.96 6.99
N LEU A 162 2.34 20.92 7.58
CA LEU A 162 1.06 20.92 8.27
C LEU A 162 1.29 20.89 9.79
N ASN A 163 1.09 22.04 10.41
CA ASN A 163 1.20 22.30 11.85
C ASN A 163 -0.16 22.76 12.39
N GLY A 164 -0.30 22.88 13.71
CA GLY A 164 -1.54 23.33 14.35
C GLY A 164 -2.50 22.18 14.62
N GLU A 165 -3.80 22.46 14.58
CA GLU A 165 -4.86 21.55 15.02
C GLU A 165 -5.88 21.36 13.90
N MET A 166 -6.41 20.15 13.75
CA MET A 166 -7.52 19.85 12.84
C MET A 166 -8.69 19.30 13.63
N ASN A 167 -9.81 20.03 13.64
CA ASN A 167 -10.98 19.65 14.41
C ASN A 167 -11.99 18.87 13.54
N ALA A 168 -11.93 17.53 13.61
CA ALA A 168 -12.83 16.62 12.88
C ALA A 168 -13.41 15.53 13.81
N PRO A 169 -14.39 15.85 14.67
CA PRO A 169 -14.86 14.93 15.72
C PRO A 169 -15.58 13.68 15.19
N GLN A 170 -16.10 13.75 13.96
CA GLN A 170 -16.80 12.65 13.29
C GLN A 170 -15.88 11.82 12.39
N LEU A 171 -14.57 12.02 12.44
CA LEU A 171 -13.62 11.33 11.57
C LEU A 171 -13.56 9.84 11.90
N HIS A 172 -13.83 9.00 10.89
CA HIS A 172 -13.77 7.53 10.96
C HIS A 172 -12.51 7.00 10.27
N ALA A 173 -12.07 7.62 9.18
CA ALA A 173 -10.90 7.18 8.42
C ALA A 173 -9.96 8.34 8.10
N LEU A 174 -8.70 8.20 8.49
CA LEU A 174 -7.63 9.14 8.20
C LEU A 174 -6.56 8.47 7.33
N SER A 175 -6.32 9.04 6.15
CA SER A 175 -5.24 8.67 5.25
C SER A 175 -4.41 9.92 4.92
N ILE A 176 -3.12 9.94 5.30
CA ILE A 176 -2.20 11.02 4.96
C ILE A 176 -0.93 10.45 4.31
N ARG A 177 -0.56 11.02 3.16
CA ARG A 177 0.62 10.61 2.37
C ARG A 177 1.49 11.82 2.01
N SER A 178 2.78 11.61 1.73
CA SER A 178 3.68 12.70 1.29
C SER A 178 4.73 12.22 0.27
N ASP A 179 5.43 13.18 -0.36
CA ASP A 179 6.68 12.99 -1.12
C ASP A 179 7.94 13.22 -0.26
N ALA A 180 7.84 13.24 1.07
CA ALA A 180 9.05 13.33 1.87
C ALA A 180 9.97 12.13 1.60
N ALA A 181 11.19 12.41 1.14
CA ALA A 181 12.23 11.40 0.96
C ALA A 181 12.87 10.98 2.28
N HIS A 182 12.83 11.87 3.28
CA HIS A 182 13.44 11.68 4.59
C HIS A 182 12.47 12.10 5.71
N GLY A 183 12.61 11.52 6.90
CA GLY A 183 11.79 11.82 8.07
C GLY A 183 11.79 13.32 8.44
N SER A 184 12.94 14.00 8.32
CA SER A 184 13.06 15.44 8.59
C SER A 184 12.31 16.33 7.60
N HIS A 185 11.96 15.82 6.42
CA HIS A 185 11.20 16.53 5.39
C HIS A 185 9.70 16.22 5.43
N CYS A 186 9.28 15.37 6.36
CA CYS A 186 7.88 15.03 6.52
C CYS A 186 7.07 16.29 6.89
N PRO A 187 5.92 16.54 6.25
CA PRO A 187 5.21 17.79 6.44
C PRO A 187 4.35 17.84 7.72
N VAL A 188 3.91 16.71 8.27
CA VAL A 188 2.96 16.68 9.40
C VAL A 188 3.71 16.59 10.72
N SER A 189 3.45 17.50 11.65
CA SER A 189 4.00 17.41 13.00
C SER A 189 3.29 16.33 13.83
N VAL A 190 4.00 15.74 14.80
CA VAL A 190 3.39 14.80 15.76
C VAL A 190 2.21 15.45 16.50
N GLY A 191 2.34 16.70 16.91
CA GLY A 191 1.28 17.44 17.62
C GLY A 191 -0.03 17.54 16.83
N PHE A 192 0.06 17.73 15.51
CA PHE A 192 -1.12 17.76 14.64
C PHE A 192 -1.89 16.43 14.68
N LEU A 193 -1.19 15.29 14.63
CA LEU A 193 -1.81 13.97 14.71
C LEU A 193 -2.37 13.66 16.10
N VAL A 194 -1.61 13.99 17.15
CA VAL A 194 -2.05 13.84 18.54
C VAL A 194 -3.38 14.56 18.76
N TYR A 195 -3.52 15.78 18.25
CA TYR A 195 -4.78 16.52 18.31
C TYR A 195 -5.93 15.76 17.63
N ILE A 196 -5.71 15.23 16.42
CA ILE A 196 -6.71 14.43 15.71
C ILE A 196 -7.08 13.19 16.52
N PHE A 197 -6.11 12.48 17.09
CA PHE A 197 -6.37 11.27 17.88
C PHE A 197 -7.21 11.54 19.12
N LYS A 198 -6.93 12.67 19.82
CA LYS A 198 -7.68 13.16 20.98
C LYS A 198 -9.12 13.54 20.60
N ASN A 199 -9.30 14.28 19.50
CA ASN A 199 -10.60 14.86 19.13
C ASN A 199 -11.51 13.90 18.33
N SER A 200 -10.92 12.96 17.58
CA SER A 200 -11.66 12.08 16.66
C SER A 200 -11.98 10.74 17.30
N THR A 201 -12.88 10.70 18.28
CA THR A 201 -13.17 9.48 19.05
C THR A 201 -13.75 8.33 18.23
N ARG A 202 -14.29 8.63 17.05
CA ARG A 202 -14.86 7.66 16.10
C ARG A 202 -13.84 7.09 15.10
N LEU A 203 -12.57 7.46 15.18
CA LEU A 203 -11.55 6.97 14.26
C LEU A 203 -11.47 5.44 14.33
N GLN A 204 -11.57 4.78 13.18
CA GLN A 204 -11.49 3.34 12.98
C GLN A 204 -10.35 2.95 12.03
N GLU A 205 -9.97 3.81 11.09
CA GLU A 205 -8.89 3.54 10.14
C GLU A 205 -7.84 4.63 10.19
N LEU A 206 -6.57 4.21 10.33
CA LEU A 206 -5.40 5.07 10.27
C LEU A 206 -4.44 4.58 9.19
N ARG A 207 -4.18 5.41 8.19
CA ARG A 207 -3.21 5.14 7.13
C ARG A 207 -2.27 6.32 6.97
N ILE A 208 -1.00 6.14 7.30
CA ILE A 208 -0.04 7.24 7.29
C ILE A 208 1.21 6.77 6.57
N ARG A 209 1.60 7.45 5.49
CA ARG A 209 2.82 7.10 4.75
C ARG A 209 3.75 8.30 4.56
N ARG A 210 4.98 8.20 5.08
CA ARG A 210 6.06 9.19 4.88
C ARG A 210 5.69 10.63 5.21
N CYS A 211 4.77 10.86 6.14
CA CYS A 211 4.27 12.22 6.36
C CYS A 211 4.52 12.78 7.76
N ILE A 212 5.07 12.01 8.70
CA ILE A 212 5.25 12.46 10.10
C ILE A 212 6.68 12.89 10.35
N ASN A 213 6.84 14.12 10.84
CA ASN A 213 8.11 14.61 11.31
C ASN A 213 8.26 14.36 12.82
N THR A 214 9.09 13.39 13.17
CA THR A 214 9.43 13.08 14.58
C THR A 214 10.62 13.89 15.09
N THR A 215 11.36 14.61 14.24
CA THR A 215 12.57 15.33 14.66
C THR A 215 12.27 16.52 15.56
N THR A 216 11.03 17.03 15.52
CA THR A 216 10.57 18.12 16.40
C THR A 216 10.02 17.61 17.73
N MET A 217 10.01 16.29 17.96
CA MET A 217 9.49 15.69 19.17
C MET A 217 10.57 15.70 20.25
N THR A 218 10.48 16.61 21.22
CA THR A 218 11.46 16.73 22.31
C THR A 218 11.21 15.71 23.42
N GLN A 219 9.95 15.43 23.73
CA GLN A 219 9.45 14.37 24.61
C GLN A 219 7.93 14.27 24.40
N PHE A 220 7.41 13.06 24.25
CA PHE A 220 5.96 12.83 24.23
C PHE A 220 5.52 12.50 25.66
N ASP A 221 4.61 13.30 26.21
CA ASP A 221 4.09 13.09 27.57
C ASP A 221 2.92 12.10 27.53
N ASP A 222 3.22 10.85 27.91
CA ASP A 222 2.24 9.76 27.97
C ASP A 222 1.13 10.02 29.00
N ASN A 223 1.33 10.92 29.97
CA ASN A 223 0.39 11.14 31.07
C ASN A 223 -0.93 11.79 30.63
N GLU A 224 -0.96 12.47 29.48
CA GLU A 224 -2.17 13.11 28.97
C GLU A 224 -3.12 12.16 28.23
N VAL A 225 -2.74 10.89 28.06
CA VAL A 225 -3.41 10.01 27.10
C VAL A 225 -4.48 9.14 27.78
N ARG A 226 -5.67 9.14 27.16
CA ARG A 226 -6.83 8.34 27.58
C ARG A 226 -6.63 6.87 27.20
N LEU A 227 -7.37 5.98 27.86
CA LEU A 227 -7.44 4.53 27.58
C LEU A 227 -7.26 4.22 26.06
N PRO A 228 -6.18 3.50 25.67
CA PRO A 228 -5.91 3.18 24.28
C PRO A 228 -7.09 2.42 23.66
N ARG A 229 -7.52 2.85 22.47
CA ARG A 229 -8.67 2.24 21.77
C ARG A 229 -8.24 1.37 20.59
N PRO A 230 -8.92 0.27 20.27
CA PRO A 230 -8.62 -0.50 19.07
C PRO A 230 -9.05 0.27 17.82
N LEU A 231 -8.32 0.05 16.72
CA LEU A 231 -8.71 0.50 15.38
C LEU A 231 -8.99 -0.73 14.50
N ALA A 232 -9.87 -0.58 13.52
CA ALA A 232 -10.07 -1.63 12.52
C ALA A 232 -8.83 -1.80 11.64
N VAL A 233 -8.17 -0.69 11.25
CA VAL A 233 -6.99 -0.69 10.39
C VAL A 233 -5.95 0.30 10.90
N ILE A 234 -4.71 -0.16 11.03
CA ILE A 234 -3.53 0.67 11.27
C ILE A 234 -2.47 0.33 10.21
N ASP A 235 -2.19 1.27 9.34
CA ASP A 235 -1.15 1.16 8.31
C ASP A 235 -0.23 2.38 8.42
N VAL A 236 0.89 2.20 9.11
CA VAL A 236 1.87 3.26 9.36
C VAL A 236 3.14 2.90 8.63
N SER A 237 3.36 3.55 7.48
CA SER A 237 4.38 3.17 6.52
C SER A 237 5.52 4.18 6.35
N CYS A 238 6.77 3.70 6.39
CA CYS A 238 8.02 4.45 6.25
C CYS A 238 8.21 5.57 7.29
N HIS A 239 8.13 5.27 8.59
CA HIS A 239 8.35 6.25 9.66
C HIS A 239 9.52 5.86 10.57
N SER A 240 9.98 6.79 11.40
CA SER A 240 10.90 6.46 12.49
C SER A 240 10.17 5.73 13.61
N GLU A 241 10.88 4.80 14.24
CA GLU A 241 10.53 4.12 15.49
C GLU A 241 10.12 5.08 16.62
N GLN A 242 10.59 6.34 16.58
CA GLN A 242 10.19 7.38 17.53
C GLN A 242 8.69 7.71 17.51
N PHE A 243 7.97 7.35 16.45
CA PHE A 243 6.52 7.55 16.39
C PHE A 243 5.71 6.44 17.11
N LEU A 244 6.33 5.29 17.39
CA LEU A 244 5.63 4.15 18.01
C LEU A 244 5.06 4.46 19.41
N PRO A 245 5.77 5.15 20.32
CA PRO A 245 5.19 5.52 21.63
C PRO A 245 3.88 6.30 21.50
N VAL A 246 3.80 7.22 20.53
CA VAL A 246 2.58 7.99 20.24
C VAL A 246 1.44 7.06 19.82
N LEU A 247 1.71 6.07 18.96
CA LEU A 247 0.70 5.10 18.56
C LEU A 247 0.21 4.25 19.74
N HIS A 248 1.12 3.75 20.57
CA HIS A 248 0.79 2.92 21.73
C HIS A 248 -0.05 3.66 22.76
N ALA A 249 0.24 4.94 22.96
CA ALA A 249 -0.52 5.75 23.90
C ALA A 249 -1.99 5.89 23.45
N PHE A 250 -2.26 6.09 22.16
CA PHE A 250 -3.62 6.31 21.67
C PHE A 250 -4.38 5.05 21.26
N PHE A 251 -3.67 4.00 20.84
CA PHE A 251 -4.27 2.85 20.20
C PHE A 251 -3.81 1.52 20.78
N ASN A 252 -4.77 0.62 21.00
CA ASN A 252 -4.48 -0.76 21.34
C ASN A 252 -4.18 -1.55 20.05
N LEU A 253 -2.91 -1.61 19.69
CA LEU A 253 -2.44 -2.27 18.47
C LEU A 253 -2.72 -3.78 18.50
N LYS A 254 -2.67 -4.43 19.68
CA LYS A 254 -2.93 -5.87 19.85
C LYS A 254 -4.38 -6.24 19.50
N SER A 255 -5.32 -5.39 19.89
CA SER A 255 -6.76 -5.61 19.64
C SER A 255 -7.25 -5.07 18.30
N SER A 256 -6.35 -4.56 17.45
CA SER A 256 -6.70 -4.03 16.12
C SER A 256 -6.70 -5.16 15.08
N ASN A 257 -7.64 -5.12 14.12
CA ASN A 257 -7.84 -6.27 13.18
C ASN A 257 -6.72 -6.41 12.16
N THR A 258 -6.14 -5.30 11.72
CA THR A 258 -5.07 -5.29 10.73
C THR A 258 -4.08 -4.20 11.10
N VAL A 259 -2.84 -4.60 11.39
CA VAL A 259 -1.77 -3.67 11.77
C VAL A 259 -0.58 -3.91 10.87
N THR A 260 -0.14 -2.87 10.17
CA THR A 260 1.09 -2.85 9.39
C THR A 260 1.92 -1.66 9.84
N ILE A 261 3.14 -1.93 10.31
CA ILE A 261 4.10 -0.91 10.74
C ILE A 261 5.36 -1.07 9.91
N GLU A 262 5.71 -0.08 9.09
CA GLU A 262 6.98 -0.02 8.37
C GLU A 262 7.90 1.04 8.96
N LEU A 263 9.02 0.58 9.51
CA LEU A 263 10.07 1.40 10.09
C LEU A 263 11.17 1.64 9.07
N TYR A 264 11.49 2.91 8.85
CA TYR A 264 12.54 3.33 7.92
C TYR A 264 13.86 3.56 8.66
N ALA A 265 14.87 2.73 8.36
CA ALA A 265 16.23 2.85 8.89
C ALA A 265 16.29 3.10 10.41
N PRO A 266 15.73 2.18 11.24
CA PRO A 266 15.72 2.33 12.68
C PRO A 266 17.14 2.60 13.20
N ARG A 267 17.28 3.53 14.15
CA ARG A 267 18.58 3.90 14.74
C ARG A 267 19.12 2.81 15.64
N ASP A 268 18.22 2.20 16.40
CA ASP A 268 18.49 1.03 17.24
C ASP A 268 17.46 -0.04 16.89
N LEU A 269 17.95 -1.17 16.34
CA LEU A 269 17.10 -2.26 15.91
C LEU A 269 16.40 -2.94 17.09
N ARG A 270 17.08 -3.08 18.22
CA ARG A 270 16.52 -3.72 19.41
C ARG A 270 15.37 -2.89 19.96
N ASP A 271 15.57 -1.59 20.11
CA ASP A 271 14.52 -0.68 20.60
C ASP A 271 13.33 -0.63 19.64
N ALA A 272 13.59 -0.63 18.34
CA ALA A 272 12.57 -0.69 17.31
C ALA A 272 11.73 -1.98 17.41
N LEU A 273 12.37 -3.15 17.58
CA LEU A 273 11.68 -4.43 17.75
C LEU A 273 10.92 -4.49 19.07
N THR A 274 11.51 -4.04 20.18
CA THR A 274 10.86 -3.96 21.49
C THR A 274 9.61 -3.09 21.43
N SER A 275 9.73 -1.92 20.81
CA SER A 275 8.61 -0.99 20.66
C SER A 275 7.55 -1.53 19.71
N ALA A 276 7.90 -2.19 18.61
CA ALA A 276 6.94 -2.67 17.62
C ALA A 276 6.27 -4.00 17.99
N ILE A 277 6.90 -4.84 18.82
CA ILE A 277 6.45 -6.21 19.14
C ILE A 277 6.15 -6.35 20.64
N ASP A 278 7.14 -6.11 21.49
CA ASP A 278 7.05 -6.49 22.89
C ASP A 278 6.07 -5.58 23.65
N HIS A 279 6.08 -4.28 23.36
CA HIS A 279 5.15 -3.31 23.95
C HIS A 279 3.68 -3.56 23.58
N VAL A 280 3.41 -4.22 22.45
CA VAL A 280 2.04 -4.64 22.09
C VAL A 280 1.67 -6.00 22.68
N GLY A 281 2.54 -6.61 23.48
CA GLY A 281 2.33 -7.91 24.10
C GLY A 281 2.27 -9.06 23.10
N LEU A 282 2.95 -8.92 21.97
CA LEU A 282 3.27 -10.02 21.06
C LEU A 282 4.60 -10.64 21.49
N GLN A 283 4.73 -11.94 21.29
CA GLN A 283 6.00 -12.63 21.50
C GLN A 283 6.73 -12.69 20.15
N ARG A 284 8.02 -12.34 20.12
CA ARG A 284 8.81 -12.35 18.88
C ARG A 284 8.80 -13.71 18.20
N ASN A 285 8.78 -14.78 19.00
CA ASN A 285 8.77 -16.15 18.53
C ASN A 285 7.41 -16.62 17.95
N ALA A 286 6.35 -15.83 18.13
CA ALA A 286 5.06 -16.06 17.46
C ALA A 286 5.05 -15.65 15.97
N ALA A 287 6.14 -15.07 15.46
CA ALA A 287 6.28 -14.79 14.04
C ALA A 287 6.31 -16.10 13.23
N GLN A 288 5.57 -16.14 12.13
CA GLN A 288 5.42 -17.36 11.32
C GLN A 288 6.29 -17.32 10.06
N ALA A 289 6.35 -16.15 9.43
CA ALA A 289 6.96 -15.97 8.13
C ALA A 289 7.80 -14.71 8.07
N LEU A 290 8.86 -14.79 7.25
CA LEU A 290 9.67 -13.65 6.82
C LEU A 290 9.53 -13.49 5.30
N ASP A 291 9.47 -12.25 4.85
CA ASP A 291 9.45 -11.92 3.43
C ASP A 291 10.40 -10.75 3.16
N ILE A 292 11.47 -11.01 2.42
CA ILE A 292 12.46 -10.00 2.03
C ILE A 292 12.15 -9.55 0.62
N ARG A 293 11.91 -8.25 0.47
CA ARG A 293 11.63 -7.62 -0.81
C ARG A 293 12.71 -6.63 -1.16
N TYR A 294 13.34 -6.80 -2.31
CA TYR A 294 14.20 -5.78 -2.91
C TYR A 294 13.34 -4.89 -3.80
N GLU A 295 13.41 -3.59 -3.54
CA GLU A 295 12.57 -2.60 -4.19
C GLU A 295 13.36 -1.34 -4.58
N ARG A 296 12.77 -0.59 -5.51
CA ARG A 296 13.23 0.74 -5.91
C ARG A 296 12.10 1.72 -5.72
N GLU A 297 12.42 2.88 -5.18
CA GLU A 297 11.45 3.96 -5.06
C GLU A 297 12.01 5.22 -5.70
N GLN A 298 11.13 5.91 -6.42
CA GLN A 298 11.42 7.20 -7.02
C GLN A 298 10.53 8.26 -6.37
N VAL A 299 11.15 9.17 -5.64
CA VAL A 299 10.50 10.31 -5.00
C VAL A 299 10.85 11.56 -5.79
N PHE A 300 9.83 12.34 -6.16
CA PHE A 300 10.01 13.61 -6.85
C PHE A 300 9.88 14.75 -5.84
N GLN A 301 10.94 15.53 -5.65
CA GLN A 301 10.98 16.68 -4.76
C GLN A 301 11.52 17.89 -5.54
N ARG A 302 10.70 18.94 -5.71
CA ARG A 302 11.11 20.23 -6.33
C ARG A 302 11.90 20.03 -7.64
N SER A 303 11.35 19.27 -8.58
CA SER A 303 11.96 18.90 -9.87
C SER A 303 13.15 17.94 -9.82
N HIS A 304 13.60 17.53 -8.63
CA HIS A 304 14.64 16.52 -8.48
C HIS A 304 13.99 15.16 -8.23
N SER A 305 14.45 14.16 -8.97
CA SER A 305 14.08 12.77 -8.74
C SER A 305 15.12 12.12 -7.84
N ILE A 306 14.75 11.82 -6.61
CA ILE A 306 15.54 10.99 -5.71
C ILE A 306 15.14 9.53 -5.98
N ARG A 307 16.08 8.74 -6.47
CA ARG A 307 15.94 7.28 -6.56
C ARG A 307 16.61 6.67 -5.36
N ASP A 308 15.88 5.80 -4.68
CA ASP A 308 16.35 5.06 -3.53
C ASP A 308 16.17 3.56 -3.78
N THR A 309 17.23 2.81 -3.52
CA THR A 309 17.31 1.35 -3.65
C THR A 309 17.33 0.80 -2.23
N PHE A 310 16.44 -0.13 -1.92
CA PHE A 310 16.29 -0.62 -0.55
C PHE A 310 15.82 -2.06 -0.55
N PHE A 311 15.94 -2.70 0.61
CA PHE A 311 15.19 -3.90 0.90
C PHE A 311 14.24 -3.67 2.07
N VAL A 312 13.21 -4.51 2.14
CA VAL A 312 12.23 -4.54 3.22
C VAL A 312 12.19 -5.96 3.76
N LEU A 313 12.51 -6.12 5.04
CA LEU A 313 12.24 -7.34 5.79
C LEU A 313 10.85 -7.25 6.40
N CYS A 314 9.91 -8.04 5.89
CA CYS A 314 8.56 -8.17 6.44
C CYS A 314 8.51 -9.34 7.43
N ILE A 315 8.05 -9.08 8.65
CA ILE A 315 7.84 -10.07 9.72
C ILE A 315 6.33 -10.23 9.88
N VAL A 316 5.82 -11.43 9.64
CA VAL A 316 4.38 -11.72 9.62
C VAL A 316 3.99 -12.53 10.86
N PHE A 317 2.97 -12.04 11.58
CA PHE A 317 2.38 -12.70 12.73
C PHE A 317 0.96 -13.21 12.42
N PRO A 318 0.47 -14.24 13.11
CA PRO A 318 -0.82 -14.88 12.81
C PRO A 318 -2.06 -13.97 12.91
N THR A 319 -1.98 -12.84 13.61
CA THR A 319 -3.13 -11.95 13.90
C THR A 319 -3.35 -10.86 12.85
N GLY A 320 -2.78 -10.98 11.65
CA GLY A 320 -2.79 -9.88 10.66
C GLY A 320 -1.93 -8.68 11.10
N TYR A 321 -1.01 -8.92 12.03
CA TYR A 321 0.00 -7.96 12.48
C TYR A 321 1.27 -8.17 11.66
N THR A 322 1.76 -7.12 11.03
CA THR A 322 2.94 -7.16 10.15
C THR A 322 3.88 -6.02 10.51
N ILE A 323 5.16 -6.34 10.72
CA ILE A 323 6.22 -5.34 10.86
C ILE A 323 7.08 -5.39 9.61
N LYS A 324 7.48 -4.24 9.11
CA LYS A 324 8.37 -4.09 7.98
C LYS A 324 9.56 -3.26 8.41
N LEU A 325 10.76 -3.82 8.29
CA LEU A 325 12.01 -3.12 8.54
C LEU A 325 12.63 -2.78 7.18
N ARG A 326 12.65 -1.50 6.86
CA ARG A 326 13.23 -1.00 5.62
C ARG A 326 14.65 -0.52 5.84
N MET A 327 15.57 -0.97 4.99
CA MET A 327 16.96 -0.52 4.95
C MET A 327 17.30 -0.04 3.54
N GLY A 328 17.60 1.25 3.41
CA GLY A 328 18.10 1.85 2.17
C GLY A 328 19.61 1.79 2.04
N ASP A 329 20.10 1.93 0.81
CA ASP A 329 21.52 1.75 0.43
C ASP A 329 22.43 2.77 1.13
N ARG A 330 21.84 3.93 1.45
CA ARG A 330 22.53 5.03 2.13
C ARG A 330 22.37 5.01 3.64
N SER A 331 21.63 4.07 4.20
CA SER A 331 21.24 4.06 5.61
C SER A 331 21.32 2.64 6.19
N THR A 332 22.53 2.12 6.34
CA THR A 332 22.82 0.81 6.94
C THR A 332 22.97 0.93 8.45
N ASN A 333 21.87 1.25 9.15
CA ASN A 333 21.89 1.45 10.60
C ASN A 333 21.86 0.13 11.40
N TRP A 334 21.60 -0.99 10.74
CA TRP A 334 21.60 -2.33 11.34
C TRP A 334 22.14 -3.35 10.33
N SER A 335 22.39 -4.58 10.78
CA SER A 335 22.87 -5.69 9.94
C SER A 335 22.04 -6.95 10.17
N TRP A 336 22.09 -7.89 9.23
CA TRP A 336 21.42 -9.18 9.37
C TRP A 336 21.85 -9.93 10.64
N LYS A 337 23.14 -9.87 10.97
CA LYS A 337 23.66 -10.39 12.24
C LYS A 337 22.98 -9.77 13.46
N MET A 338 22.89 -8.44 13.52
CA MET A 338 22.19 -7.76 14.63
C MET A 338 20.74 -8.19 14.73
N PHE A 339 20.06 -8.34 13.59
CA PHE A 339 18.68 -8.85 13.58
C PHE A 339 18.58 -10.27 14.14
N VAL A 340 19.47 -11.17 13.73
CA VAL A 340 19.51 -12.55 14.24
C VAL A 340 19.81 -12.61 15.74
N ASP A 341 20.73 -11.76 16.21
CA ASP A 341 21.10 -11.71 17.63
C ASP A 341 19.92 -11.21 18.51
N ASP A 342 19.02 -10.39 17.96
CA ASP A 342 17.86 -9.82 18.67
C ASP A 342 16.52 -10.51 18.35
N PHE A 343 16.43 -11.38 17.34
CA PHE A 343 15.17 -11.98 16.89
C PHE A 343 15.25 -13.52 16.78
N PRO A 344 14.31 -14.28 17.37
CA PRO A 344 14.34 -15.74 17.41
C PRO A 344 14.01 -16.38 16.05
N CYS A 345 14.98 -16.38 15.15
CA CYS A 345 14.82 -16.84 13.76
C CYS A 345 14.58 -18.37 13.64
N ALA A 346 14.94 -19.14 14.67
CA ALA A 346 14.81 -20.60 14.66
C ALA A 346 13.37 -21.11 14.53
N GLU A 347 12.37 -20.30 14.90
CA GLU A 347 10.94 -20.70 14.86
C GLU A 347 10.24 -20.31 13.54
N ILE A 348 10.89 -19.55 12.67
CA ILE A 348 10.34 -19.13 11.38
C ILE A 348 10.19 -20.31 10.44
N ARG A 349 8.99 -20.49 9.88
CA ARG A 349 8.64 -21.60 9.00
C ARG A 349 8.67 -21.25 7.53
N ASP A 350 8.40 -20.00 7.20
CA ASP A 350 8.31 -19.56 5.81
C ASP A 350 9.27 -18.40 5.53
N LEU A 351 10.04 -18.52 4.44
CA LEU A 351 10.86 -17.43 3.91
C LEU A 351 10.54 -17.18 2.44
N SER A 352 10.30 -15.92 2.09
CA SER A 352 10.18 -15.45 0.72
C SER A 352 11.27 -14.43 0.41
N LEU A 353 11.95 -14.58 -0.73
CA LEU A 353 12.99 -13.68 -1.24
C LEU A 353 12.58 -13.16 -2.61
N THR A 354 12.04 -11.94 -2.66
CA THR A 354 11.54 -11.33 -3.90
C THR A 354 12.35 -10.12 -4.33
N ASN A 355 12.59 -9.98 -5.63
CA ASN A 355 13.21 -8.80 -6.20
C ASN A 355 12.31 -8.26 -7.32
N ASN A 356 11.54 -7.21 -7.00
CA ASN A 356 10.58 -6.61 -7.93
C ASN A 356 11.21 -5.56 -8.85
N SER A 357 12.52 -5.35 -8.72
CA SER A 357 13.22 -4.18 -9.25
C SER A 357 14.26 -4.52 -10.31
N ASP A 358 14.35 -5.78 -10.71
CA ASP A 358 15.37 -6.29 -11.62
C ASP A 358 16.76 -5.80 -11.17
N PHE A 359 17.11 -6.05 -9.90
CA PHE A 359 18.50 -5.85 -9.46
C PHE A 359 19.33 -7.01 -9.95
N ASP A 360 19.99 -6.81 -11.09
CA ASP A 360 20.98 -7.78 -11.60
C ASP A 360 22.08 -8.07 -10.56
N ASN A 361 22.41 -7.09 -9.70
CA ASN A 361 23.35 -7.25 -8.60
C ASN A 361 22.93 -6.41 -7.39
N SER A 362 22.29 -7.02 -6.39
CA SER A 362 22.15 -6.38 -5.07
C SER A 362 23.53 -6.27 -4.40
N PRO A 363 23.88 -5.15 -3.75
CA PRO A 363 25.13 -5.03 -3.00
C PRO A 363 25.34 -6.20 -2.02
N ASP A 364 26.58 -6.61 -1.78
CA ASP A 364 26.86 -7.80 -0.93
C ASP A 364 26.25 -7.69 0.48
N HIS A 365 26.24 -6.48 1.05
CA HIS A 365 25.67 -6.23 2.38
C HIS A 365 24.14 -6.38 2.45
N TYR A 366 23.46 -6.44 1.31
CA TYR A 366 22.02 -6.73 1.22
C TYR A 366 21.70 -8.22 1.27
N ARG A 367 22.72 -9.09 1.12
CA ARG A 367 22.53 -10.53 1.10
C ARG A 367 22.28 -11.03 2.52
N PRO A 368 21.13 -11.68 2.79
CA PRO A 368 20.70 -12.04 4.15
C PRO A 368 21.36 -13.34 4.65
N TYR A 369 22.68 -13.49 4.47
CA TYR A 369 23.39 -14.73 4.80
C TYR A 369 23.25 -15.11 6.28
N ASP A 370 23.49 -14.16 7.18
CA ASP A 370 23.38 -14.39 8.63
C ASP A 370 21.95 -14.80 9.00
N LEU A 371 20.94 -14.13 8.43
CA LEU A 371 19.53 -14.48 8.65
C LEU A 371 19.24 -15.91 8.17
N ILE A 372 19.56 -16.23 6.92
CA ILE A 372 19.24 -17.53 6.33
C ILE A 372 19.89 -18.67 7.15
N THR A 373 21.13 -18.49 7.57
CA THR A 373 21.85 -19.48 8.40
C THR A 373 21.25 -19.68 9.79
N ALA A 374 20.43 -18.74 10.28
CA ALA A 374 19.73 -18.84 11.57
C ALA A 374 18.34 -19.51 11.48
N LEU A 375 17.82 -19.79 10.27
CA LEU A 375 16.48 -20.34 10.06
C LEU A 375 16.45 -21.88 10.18
N SER A 376 16.71 -22.42 11.38
CA SER A 376 16.70 -23.87 11.60
C SER A 376 15.30 -24.51 11.58
N GLY A 377 14.23 -23.73 11.67
CA GLY A 377 12.83 -24.19 11.59
C GLY A 377 12.16 -24.02 10.22
N LEU A 378 12.91 -23.66 9.18
CA LEU A 378 12.37 -23.34 7.86
C LEU A 378 11.77 -24.56 7.17
N HIS A 379 10.51 -24.45 6.74
CA HIS A 379 9.75 -25.44 5.98
C HIS A 379 9.54 -25.00 4.53
N THR A 380 9.06 -23.78 4.33
CA THR A 380 8.79 -23.22 3.00
C THR A 380 9.84 -22.18 2.64
N LEU A 381 10.45 -22.32 1.47
CA LEU A 381 11.36 -21.33 0.91
C LEU A 381 10.91 -20.93 -0.49
N THR A 382 10.71 -19.64 -0.72
CA THR A 382 10.42 -19.07 -2.04
C THR A 382 11.56 -18.16 -2.47
N VAL A 383 12.12 -18.41 -3.65
CA VAL A 383 13.14 -17.56 -4.28
C VAL A 383 12.63 -17.07 -5.63
N ALA A 384 12.44 -15.75 -5.78
CA ALA A 384 11.84 -15.17 -6.97
C ALA A 384 12.85 -14.49 -7.93
N ASP A 385 14.14 -14.64 -7.68
CA ASP A 385 15.20 -14.08 -8.52
C ASP A 385 16.43 -14.98 -8.56
N ARG A 386 17.16 -14.96 -9.68
CA ARG A 386 18.36 -15.78 -9.92
C ARG A 386 19.47 -15.54 -8.90
N PRO A 387 19.82 -14.29 -8.53
CA PRO A 387 20.81 -14.06 -7.47
C PRO A 387 20.37 -14.65 -6.12
N HIS A 388 19.07 -14.87 -5.87
CA HIS A 388 18.63 -15.50 -4.63
C HIS A 388 18.83 -17.02 -4.61
N ILE A 389 18.98 -17.67 -5.78
CA ILE A 389 19.24 -19.11 -5.86
C ILE A 389 20.59 -19.46 -5.21
N GLU A 390 21.59 -18.59 -5.34
CA GLU A 390 22.89 -18.82 -4.70
C GLU A 390 22.80 -18.86 -3.15
N LEU A 391 21.78 -18.18 -2.58
CA LEU A 391 21.54 -18.13 -1.14
C LEU A 391 21.03 -19.46 -0.58
N LEU A 392 20.55 -20.38 -1.43
CA LEU A 392 20.18 -21.73 -1.01
C LEU A 392 21.34 -22.43 -0.28
N ARG A 393 22.59 -22.16 -0.69
CA ARG A 393 23.80 -22.74 -0.08
C ARG A 393 23.96 -22.39 1.40
N SER A 394 23.34 -21.30 1.84
CA SER A 394 23.37 -20.82 3.23
C SER A 394 22.23 -21.37 4.09
N VAL A 395 21.23 -22.03 3.49
CA VAL A 395 20.13 -22.64 4.25
C VAL A 395 20.67 -23.80 5.10
N PRO A 396 20.46 -23.80 6.43
CA PRO A 396 20.97 -24.83 7.33
C PRO A 396 20.52 -26.23 6.90
N ARG A 397 21.42 -27.21 6.98
CA ARG A 397 21.10 -28.62 6.70
C ARG A 397 20.06 -29.20 7.67
N VAL A 398 20.01 -28.66 8.89
CA VAL A 398 19.04 -29.07 9.92
C VAL A 398 17.63 -28.55 9.66
N ALA A 399 17.46 -27.56 8.77
CA ALA A 399 16.15 -27.00 8.48
C ALA A 399 15.24 -28.04 7.80
N PRO A 400 13.99 -28.24 8.25
CA PRO A 400 13.07 -29.23 7.68
C PRO A 400 12.38 -28.72 6.41
N VAL A 401 13.14 -28.15 5.46
CA VAL A 401 12.57 -27.61 4.22
C VAL A 401 11.91 -28.72 3.43
N ASP A 402 10.60 -28.61 3.24
CA ASP A 402 9.74 -29.56 2.53
C ASP A 402 9.09 -28.94 1.30
N VAL A 403 9.11 -27.61 1.16
CA VAL A 403 8.65 -26.89 -0.03
C VAL A 403 9.68 -25.85 -0.47
N LEU A 404 10.18 -25.99 -1.70
CA LEU A 404 10.99 -24.98 -2.39
C LEU A 404 10.23 -24.47 -3.61
N THR A 405 9.97 -23.18 -3.67
CA THR A 405 9.40 -22.50 -4.83
C THR A 405 10.47 -21.63 -5.49
N VAL A 406 10.71 -21.84 -6.78
CA VAL A 406 11.61 -21.04 -7.61
C VAL A 406 10.77 -20.27 -8.62
N ASP A 407 10.53 -18.98 -8.35
CA ASP A 407 9.62 -18.10 -9.09
C ASP A 407 10.37 -17.00 -9.87
N VAL A 408 11.17 -17.39 -10.85
CA VAL A 408 11.99 -16.43 -11.59
C VAL A 408 11.19 -15.85 -12.75
N HIS A 409 11.01 -14.51 -12.81
CA HIS A 409 10.18 -13.86 -13.83
C HIS A 409 10.53 -14.25 -15.28
N GLY A 410 11.82 -14.39 -15.59
CA GLY A 410 12.34 -14.85 -16.88
C GLY A 410 12.57 -16.36 -16.99
N GLY A 411 12.02 -17.14 -16.06
CA GLY A 411 12.21 -18.57 -15.94
C GLY A 411 13.60 -18.94 -15.43
N THR A 412 13.70 -20.13 -14.85
CA THR A 412 14.98 -20.76 -14.54
C THR A 412 15.69 -21.19 -15.82
N ASN A 413 17.02 -21.09 -15.85
CA ASN A 413 17.87 -21.69 -16.87
C ASN A 413 18.58 -22.95 -16.33
N LEU A 414 19.39 -23.62 -17.17
CA LEU A 414 20.13 -24.82 -16.77
C LEU A 414 21.10 -24.61 -15.60
N ALA A 415 21.73 -23.44 -15.49
CA ALA A 415 22.62 -23.14 -14.38
C ALA A 415 21.85 -22.99 -13.06
N ASP A 416 20.70 -22.30 -13.11
CA ASP A 416 19.79 -22.15 -11.97
C ASP A 416 19.31 -23.52 -11.46
N LEU A 417 18.87 -24.40 -12.36
CA LEU A 417 18.42 -25.76 -12.02
C LEU A 417 19.56 -26.65 -11.50
N ALA A 418 20.78 -26.51 -12.05
CA ALA A 418 21.95 -27.23 -11.55
C ALA A 418 22.30 -26.84 -10.12
N GLU A 419 22.20 -25.55 -9.77
CA GLU A 419 22.39 -25.08 -8.39
C GLU A 419 21.33 -25.65 -7.44
N VAL A 420 20.05 -25.64 -7.85
CA VAL A 420 18.96 -26.26 -7.08
C VAL A 420 19.22 -27.76 -6.89
N TRP A 421 19.64 -28.46 -7.93
CA TRP A 421 19.98 -29.88 -7.87
C TRP A 421 21.12 -30.17 -6.90
N HIS A 422 22.21 -29.41 -6.98
CA HIS A 422 23.33 -29.54 -6.06
C HIS A 422 22.93 -29.31 -4.61
N TRP A 423 22.07 -28.33 -4.36
CA TRP A 423 21.53 -28.05 -3.04
C TRP A 423 20.68 -29.21 -2.52
N LEU A 424 19.71 -29.70 -3.29
CA LEU A 424 18.86 -30.84 -2.93
C LEU A 424 19.68 -32.11 -2.65
N ARG A 425 20.62 -32.44 -3.55
CA ARG A 425 21.54 -33.56 -3.39
C ARG A 425 22.35 -33.47 -2.09
N LYS A 426 22.84 -32.28 -1.74
CA LYS A 426 23.63 -32.03 -0.53
C LYS A 426 22.81 -32.20 0.76
N ARG A 427 21.49 -32.00 0.70
CA ARG A 427 20.57 -32.24 1.82
C ARG A 427 20.19 -33.72 1.96
N GLY A 428 20.27 -34.50 0.89
CA GLY A 428 19.87 -35.90 0.90
C GLY A 428 18.36 -36.09 1.09
N THR A 429 17.55 -35.17 0.56
CA THR A 429 16.09 -35.25 0.62
C THR A 429 15.56 -36.44 -0.18
N LYS A 430 14.44 -37.01 0.27
CA LYS A 430 13.71 -38.03 -0.49
C LYS A 430 12.64 -37.33 -1.35
N PRO A 431 12.31 -37.85 -2.55
CA PRO A 431 11.28 -37.24 -3.40
C PRO A 431 9.93 -37.03 -2.73
N SER A 432 9.52 -37.96 -1.85
CA SER A 432 8.24 -37.89 -1.13
C SER A 432 8.20 -36.89 0.02
N SER A 433 9.35 -36.35 0.45
CA SER A 433 9.45 -35.41 1.57
C SER A 433 9.74 -33.97 1.13
N MET A 434 9.88 -33.73 -0.18
CA MET A 434 10.30 -32.45 -0.73
C MET A 434 9.49 -32.14 -1.99
N MET A 435 8.88 -30.96 -2.03
CA MET A 435 8.18 -30.42 -3.19
C MET A 435 9.02 -29.29 -3.80
N LEU A 436 9.31 -29.40 -5.09
CA LEU A 436 9.97 -28.35 -5.88
C LEU A 436 8.94 -27.75 -6.85
N CYS A 437 8.53 -26.52 -6.58
CA CYS A 437 7.64 -25.75 -7.45
C CYS A 437 8.46 -24.82 -8.34
N LEU A 438 8.33 -24.94 -9.66
CA LEU A 438 8.97 -24.04 -10.63
C LEU A 438 7.89 -23.15 -11.26
N THR A 439 8.04 -21.83 -11.15
CA THR A 439 7.13 -20.85 -11.75
C THR A 439 7.93 -19.78 -12.50
N GLY A 440 7.27 -19.07 -13.42
CA GLY A 440 7.92 -18.03 -14.24
C GLY A 440 7.56 -18.11 -15.72
N ARG A 441 8.16 -17.23 -16.53
CA ARG A 441 8.00 -17.25 -18.00
C ARG A 441 9.29 -17.73 -18.67
N LEU A 442 9.21 -18.80 -19.43
CA LEU A 442 10.34 -19.26 -20.25
C LEU A 442 10.53 -18.30 -21.42
N CYS A 443 11.60 -17.51 -21.39
CA CYS A 443 11.96 -16.57 -22.45
C CYS A 443 12.97 -17.20 -23.41
N GLY A 444 12.66 -17.23 -24.71
CA GLY A 444 13.67 -17.37 -25.77
C GLY A 444 14.12 -18.78 -26.13
N LEU A 445 13.38 -19.82 -25.74
CA LEU A 445 13.59 -21.17 -26.26
C LEU A 445 12.63 -21.42 -27.43
N GLY A 446 13.07 -22.19 -28.42
CA GLY A 446 12.32 -22.52 -29.63
C GLY A 446 11.05 -23.35 -29.34
N PRO A 447 10.57 -24.18 -30.28
CA PRO A 447 9.42 -25.05 -30.02
C PRO A 447 9.62 -25.89 -28.75
N ASP A 448 8.53 -26.20 -28.04
CA ASP A 448 8.50 -26.89 -26.72
C ASP A 448 9.40 -28.15 -26.65
N GLU A 449 9.66 -28.80 -27.79
CA GLU A 449 10.55 -29.97 -27.92
C GLU A 449 12.02 -29.66 -27.55
N GLU A 450 12.53 -28.49 -27.94
CA GLU A 450 13.92 -28.09 -27.65
C GLU A 450 14.11 -27.87 -26.15
N TYR A 451 13.09 -27.33 -25.49
CA TYR A 451 13.07 -27.13 -24.05
C TYR A 451 13.13 -28.47 -23.28
N CYS A 452 12.29 -29.44 -23.66
CA CYS A 452 12.30 -30.78 -23.07
C CYS A 452 13.65 -31.49 -23.27
N TYR A 453 14.28 -31.32 -24.43
CA TYR A 453 15.59 -31.91 -24.72
C TYR A 453 16.71 -31.30 -23.85
N LEU A 454 16.70 -29.98 -23.67
CA LEU A 454 17.74 -29.28 -22.91
C LEU A 454 17.60 -29.47 -21.39
N GLU A 455 16.41 -29.25 -20.82
CA GLU A 455 16.21 -29.32 -19.36
C GLU A 455 15.83 -30.70 -18.86
N GLY A 456 15.30 -31.58 -19.71
CA GLY A 456 14.82 -32.92 -19.35
C GLY A 456 15.80 -33.74 -18.50
N PRO A 457 17.10 -33.83 -18.86
CA PRO A 457 18.10 -34.53 -18.03
C PRO A 457 18.24 -33.93 -16.62
N THR A 458 18.21 -32.60 -16.49
CA THR A 458 18.31 -31.91 -15.21
C THR A 458 17.03 -32.07 -14.39
N MET A 459 15.86 -32.02 -15.03
CA MET A 459 14.56 -32.27 -14.39
C MET A 459 14.48 -33.72 -13.87
N ALA A 460 14.91 -34.70 -14.66
CA ALA A 460 15.02 -36.08 -14.22
C ALA A 460 16.02 -36.26 -13.06
N ALA A 461 17.11 -35.48 -13.04
CA ALA A 461 18.07 -35.50 -11.93
C ALA A 461 17.49 -34.85 -10.65
N LEU A 462 16.65 -33.83 -10.78
CA LEU A 462 15.93 -33.18 -9.69
C LEU A 462 14.85 -34.12 -9.11
N SER A 463 14.17 -34.92 -9.93
CA SER A 463 13.08 -35.80 -9.48
C SER A 463 13.56 -36.94 -8.58
N LEU A 464 14.86 -37.24 -8.60
CA LEU A 464 15.51 -38.13 -7.64
C LEU A 464 15.50 -37.61 -6.19
N TYR A 465 15.28 -36.31 -5.99
CA TYR A 465 15.35 -35.66 -4.67
C TYR A 465 14.11 -34.88 -4.25
N ALA A 466 13.19 -34.58 -5.18
CA ALA A 466 11.97 -33.83 -4.93
C ALA A 466 10.85 -34.22 -5.90
N THR A 467 9.60 -34.10 -5.47
CA THR A 467 8.44 -34.11 -6.35
C THR A 467 8.39 -32.76 -7.07
N ILE A 468 8.52 -32.77 -8.39
CA ILE A 468 8.58 -31.55 -9.19
C ILE A 468 7.17 -31.15 -9.64
N ILE A 469 6.82 -29.89 -9.43
CA ILE A 469 5.62 -29.27 -9.97
C ILE A 469 6.05 -28.08 -10.82
N ASP A 470 5.91 -28.21 -12.15
CA ASP A 470 6.30 -27.17 -13.08
C ASP A 470 5.08 -26.38 -13.59
N TYR A 471 5.01 -25.11 -13.21
CA TYR A 471 4.00 -24.15 -13.61
C TYR A 471 4.57 -23.04 -14.52
N ARG A 472 5.80 -23.20 -15.03
CA ARG A 472 6.37 -22.23 -15.96
C ARG A 472 5.55 -22.17 -17.25
N VAL A 473 5.37 -20.96 -17.79
CA VAL A 473 4.61 -20.72 -19.03
C VAL A 473 5.53 -20.27 -20.16
N THR A 474 5.27 -20.74 -21.38
CA THR A 474 5.98 -20.26 -22.57
C THR A 474 5.42 -18.90 -23.01
N SER A 475 6.29 -18.03 -23.56
CA SER A 475 5.92 -16.67 -23.99
C SER A 475 4.81 -16.62 -25.05
N ASN A 476 4.56 -17.73 -25.76
CA ASN A 476 3.55 -17.83 -26.81
C ASN A 476 2.11 -18.04 -26.29
N GLY A 477 1.89 -18.04 -24.98
CA GLY A 477 0.55 -18.11 -24.40
C GLY A 477 -0.17 -19.46 -24.59
N GLY A 478 0.56 -20.50 -25.01
CA GLY A 478 0.08 -21.88 -24.93
C GLY A 478 -0.13 -22.26 -23.47
N PHE A 479 -1.28 -22.86 -23.14
CA PHE A 479 -1.51 -23.37 -21.80
C PHE A 479 -0.39 -24.35 -21.44
N PRO A 480 0.22 -24.24 -20.25
CA PRO A 480 1.20 -25.22 -19.82
C PRO A 480 0.49 -26.57 -19.71
N GLY A 481 0.98 -27.58 -20.44
CA GLY A 481 0.72 -28.95 -20.04
C GLY A 481 1.27 -29.11 -18.63
N GLN A 482 0.46 -29.56 -17.67
CA GLN A 482 0.99 -29.98 -16.37
C GLN A 482 1.87 -31.21 -16.61
N TYR A 483 3.18 -31.01 -16.70
CA TYR A 483 4.13 -32.11 -16.78
C TYR A 483 4.42 -32.60 -15.36
N GLN A 484 3.94 -33.80 -15.02
CA GLN A 484 4.39 -34.53 -13.84
C GLN A 484 5.62 -35.36 -14.23
N PHE A 485 6.75 -35.10 -13.58
CA PHE A 485 8.03 -35.78 -13.79
C PHE A 485 8.39 -36.70 -12.62
#